data_AF-A0A3N5TAX2-F1
#
_entry.id   AF-A0A3N5TAX2-F1
#
_cell.length_a   1.000
_cell.length_b   1.000
_cell.length_c   1.000
_cell.angle_alpha   90.00
_cell.angle_beta   90.00
_cell.angle_gamma   90.00
#
_symmetry.space_group_name_H-M   'P 1'
#
loop_
_entity.id
_entity.type
_entity.pdbx_description
1 polymer ?
#
loop_
_entity_poly.entity_id
_entity_poly.type
_entity_poly.pdbx_seq_one_letter_code
_entity_poly.pdbx_strand_id
1 'polypeptide(L)'
;GSFNQIAEIKGKSTCASPLVSELAKVSCAYYSMRVSREYEETYWDTDSNGHRVQKTRRGSDTVAQNTRFVPFYIEDATGKMRVNPDGATFVTEKAFSHFEPGEVHGPSLSFGGLTIALSNTLLGGASTRTLGYRYEEDVIPLEKNLYVMGEASDSQGELAIQKPSDKKNRFLISVKSEEELIRSSTSTMTGLLVGSLISGAAGITVIVLTLLNIFDF
;
A
#
# COMPACT_ATOMS: atom_id res chain seq x y z
N GLY A 1 -26.83 16.10 -14.11
CA GLY A 1 -28.20 16.21 -13.59
C GLY A 1 -28.13 16.27 -12.08
N SER A 2 -29.13 15.73 -11.40
CA SER A 2 -29.23 15.67 -9.94
C SER A 2 -29.25 14.23 -9.40
N PHE A 3 -28.93 13.24 -10.23
CA PHE A 3 -28.94 11.85 -9.79
C PHE A 3 -27.72 11.60 -8.91
N ASN A 4 -27.95 11.09 -7.70
CA ASN A 4 -26.89 10.65 -6.78
C ASN A 4 -27.41 9.43 -6.00
N GLN A 5 -26.73 8.31 -6.12
CA GLN A 5 -27.06 7.10 -5.36
C GLN A 5 -25.79 6.32 -5.04
N ILE A 6 -25.66 5.86 -3.79
CA ILE A 6 -24.59 4.91 -3.45
C ILE A 6 -24.85 3.61 -4.21
N ALA A 7 -23.82 3.15 -4.90
CA ALA A 7 -23.89 2.01 -5.79
C ALA A 7 -22.65 1.13 -5.63
N GLU A 8 -22.87 -0.16 -5.83
CA GLU A 8 -21.84 -1.17 -5.92
C GLU A 8 -21.98 -1.86 -7.26
N ILE A 9 -20.88 -1.96 -7.99
CA ILE A 9 -20.84 -2.60 -9.31
C ILE A 9 -19.70 -3.61 -9.37
N LYS A 10 -19.95 -4.71 -10.08
CA LYS A 10 -19.01 -5.79 -10.31
C LYS A 10 -18.97 -6.05 -11.80
N GLY A 11 -17.79 -6.15 -12.38
CA GLY A 11 -17.67 -6.44 -13.80
C GLY A 11 -16.27 -6.25 -14.33
N LYS A 12 -16.12 -6.48 -15.63
CA LYS A 12 -14.85 -6.46 -16.32
C LYS A 12 -14.39 -5.03 -16.61
N SER A 13 -13.16 -4.70 -16.23
CA SER A 13 -12.57 -3.39 -16.52
C SER A 13 -12.21 -3.23 -17.99
N THR A 14 -12.59 -2.10 -18.58
CA THR A 14 -12.25 -1.73 -19.96
C THR A 14 -11.89 -0.25 -20.04
N CYS A 15 -10.98 0.14 -20.95
CA CYS A 15 -10.61 1.54 -21.16
C CYS A 15 -10.15 1.75 -22.60
N ALA A 16 -10.60 2.84 -23.23
CA ALA A 16 -10.22 3.16 -24.62
C ALA A 16 -8.78 3.69 -24.73
N SER A 17 -8.26 4.33 -23.68
CA SER A 17 -6.92 4.90 -23.63
C SER A 17 -6.24 4.52 -22.32
N PRO A 18 -5.81 3.24 -22.19
CA PRO A 18 -5.14 2.76 -20.99
C PRO A 18 -3.85 3.52 -20.68
N LEU A 19 -3.47 3.50 -19.41
CA LEU A 19 -2.09 3.76 -19.02
C LEU A 19 -1.23 2.53 -19.32
N VAL A 20 0.05 2.78 -19.58
CA VAL A 20 1.09 1.76 -19.51
C VAL A 20 1.83 1.98 -18.19
N SER A 21 1.87 0.96 -17.34
CA SER A 21 2.55 1.04 -16.05
C SER A 21 4.06 1.27 -16.24
N GLU A 22 4.69 1.89 -15.25
CA GLU A 22 6.03 2.44 -15.37
C GLU A 22 7.11 1.36 -15.29
N LEU A 23 6.94 0.37 -14.41
CA LEU A 23 7.91 -0.71 -14.19
C LEU A 23 7.52 -2.00 -14.92
N ALA A 24 6.30 -2.52 -14.69
CA ALA A 24 5.83 -3.77 -15.28
C ALA A 24 5.48 -3.66 -16.78
N LYS A 25 5.32 -2.44 -17.30
CA LYS A 25 4.91 -2.16 -18.69
C LYS A 25 3.58 -2.81 -19.07
N VAL A 26 2.63 -2.88 -18.13
CA VAL A 26 1.32 -3.49 -18.36
C VAL A 26 0.25 -2.42 -18.61
N SER A 27 -0.76 -2.76 -19.42
CA SER A 27 -1.92 -1.92 -19.67
C SER A 27 -2.86 -1.90 -18.45
N CYS A 28 -3.12 -0.72 -17.89
CA CYS A 28 -3.86 -0.57 -16.63
C CYS A 28 -4.70 0.72 -16.59
N ALA A 29 -5.71 0.73 -15.71
CA ALA A 29 -6.49 1.94 -15.39
C ALA A 29 -5.86 2.78 -14.26
N TYR A 30 -5.05 2.14 -13.42
CA TYR A 30 -4.32 2.76 -12.31
C TYR A 30 -2.99 2.02 -12.12
N TYR A 31 -1.94 2.75 -11.78
CA TYR A 31 -0.73 2.18 -11.20
C TYR A 31 -0.19 3.05 -10.06
N SER A 32 0.49 2.41 -9.12
CA SER A 32 1.29 3.05 -8.08
C SER A 32 2.65 2.38 -8.04
N MET A 33 3.67 3.16 -8.38
CA MET A 33 5.07 2.77 -8.34
C MET A 33 5.73 3.35 -7.08
N ARG A 34 6.59 2.55 -6.46
CA ARG A 34 7.47 2.98 -5.36
C ARG A 34 8.85 2.38 -5.55
N VAL A 35 9.87 3.23 -5.38
CA VAL A 35 11.25 2.80 -5.19
C VAL A 35 11.67 3.17 -3.78
N SER A 36 12.09 2.18 -3.01
CA SER A 36 12.60 2.37 -1.66
C SER A 36 14.04 1.92 -1.54
N ARG A 37 14.83 2.70 -0.81
CA ARG A 37 16.17 2.29 -0.38
C ARG A 37 16.02 1.41 0.84
N GLU A 38 16.71 0.28 0.89
CA GLU A 38 16.87 -0.52 2.09
C GLU A 38 18.28 -0.30 2.64
N TYR A 39 18.40 -0.05 3.95
CA TYR A 39 19.69 0.26 4.58
C TYR A 39 19.79 -0.36 5.97
N GLU A 40 21.03 -0.48 6.45
CA GLU A 40 21.36 -0.79 7.83
C GLU A 40 21.93 0.45 8.50
N GLU A 41 21.39 0.80 9.67
CA GLU A 41 21.86 1.90 10.49
C GLU A 41 22.58 1.34 11.72
N THR A 42 23.77 1.84 11.97
CA THR A 42 24.53 1.52 13.17
C THR A 42 24.29 2.57 14.24
N TYR A 43 23.85 2.13 15.42
CA TYR A 43 23.57 2.99 16.56
C TYR A 43 24.24 2.46 17.84
N TRP A 44 24.46 3.35 18.79
CA TRP A 44 24.98 3.00 20.11
C TRP A 44 23.83 2.84 21.09
N ASP A 45 23.83 1.73 21.81
CA ASP A 45 22.89 1.44 22.87
C ASP A 45 23.65 1.27 24.19
N THR A 46 22.97 1.46 25.32
CA THR A 46 23.55 1.22 26.64
C THR A 46 22.90 -0.02 27.22
N ASP A 47 23.71 -1.03 27.55
CA ASP A 47 23.19 -2.25 28.15
C ASP A 47 22.76 -2.04 29.61
N SER A 48 22.16 -3.06 30.21
CA SER A 48 21.74 -3.05 31.62
C SER A 48 22.90 -2.86 32.62
N ASN A 49 24.15 -3.03 32.16
CA ASN A 49 25.36 -2.86 32.97
C ASN A 49 26.02 -1.49 32.73
N GLY A 50 25.41 -0.60 31.94
CA GLY A 50 25.95 0.72 31.63
C GLY A 50 27.02 0.75 30.53
N HIS A 51 27.31 -0.37 29.87
CA HIS A 51 28.27 -0.42 28.77
C HIS A 51 27.64 0.03 27.45
N ARG A 52 28.37 0.86 26.70
CA ARG A 52 27.98 1.23 25.34
C ARG A 52 28.28 0.07 24.40
N VAL A 53 27.22 -0.44 23.78
CA VAL A 53 27.29 -1.51 22.79
C VAL A 53 26.84 -0.98 21.42
N GLN A 54 27.57 -1.36 20.39
CA GLN A 54 27.20 -1.02 19.00
C GLN A 54 26.15 -2.03 18.52
N LYS A 55 25.03 -1.53 17.99
CA LYS A 55 23.95 -2.33 17.42
C LYS A 55 23.60 -1.84 16.02
N THR A 56 23.02 -2.74 15.23
CA THR A 56 22.56 -2.45 13.87
C THR A 56 21.06 -2.68 13.76
N ARG A 57 20.35 -1.80 13.06
CA ARG A 57 18.93 -1.98 12.71
C ARG A 57 18.72 -1.78 11.22
N ARG A 58 17.74 -2.46 10.65
CA ARG A 58 17.32 -2.24 9.25
C ARG A 58 16.30 -1.11 9.19
N GLY A 59 16.40 -0.32 8.13
CA GLY A 59 15.47 0.75 7.80
C GLY A 59 15.20 0.79 6.30
N SER A 60 14.18 1.56 5.92
CA SER A 60 13.87 1.84 4.53
C SER A 60 13.27 3.21 4.36
N ASP A 61 13.69 3.93 3.31
CA ASP A 61 13.15 5.23 2.93
C ASP A 61 12.65 5.18 1.48
N THR A 62 11.59 5.92 1.17
CA THR A 62 11.12 6.06 -0.23
C THR A 62 12.00 7.08 -0.94
N VAL A 63 12.61 6.68 -2.06
CA VAL A 63 13.44 7.55 -2.90
C VAL A 63 12.72 8.06 -4.14
N ALA A 64 11.71 7.31 -4.61
CA ALA A 64 10.82 7.74 -5.68
C ALA A 64 9.45 7.10 -5.52
N GLN A 65 8.42 7.82 -5.95
CA GLN A 65 7.07 7.29 -6.05
C GLN A 65 6.33 8.00 -7.18
N ASN A 66 5.46 7.28 -7.86
CA ASN A 66 4.59 7.85 -8.87
C ASN A 66 3.25 7.10 -8.89
N THR A 67 2.16 7.84 -8.98
CA THR A 67 0.82 7.28 -9.02
C THR A 67 0.04 7.95 -10.14
N ARG A 68 -0.56 7.16 -11.01
CA ARG A 68 -1.40 7.67 -12.11
C ARG A 68 -2.64 6.82 -12.26
N PHE A 69 -3.69 7.46 -12.75
CA PHE A 69 -4.95 6.82 -13.08
C PHE A 69 -5.64 7.51 -14.25
N VAL A 70 -6.56 6.79 -14.88
CA VAL A 70 -7.45 7.30 -15.91
C VAL A 70 -8.87 6.81 -15.66
N PRO A 71 -9.92 7.58 -16.03
CA PRO A 71 -11.27 7.06 -16.07
C PRO A 71 -11.36 5.79 -16.93
N PHE A 72 -12.18 4.85 -16.50
CA PHE A 72 -12.37 3.57 -17.16
C PHE A 72 -13.83 3.13 -17.03
N TYR A 73 -14.18 2.02 -17.67
CA TYR A 73 -15.53 1.46 -17.61
C TYR A 73 -15.49 0.08 -16.94
N ILE A 74 -16.55 -0.22 -16.21
CA ILE A 74 -16.89 -1.57 -15.77
C ILE A 74 -18.01 -2.08 -16.66
N GLU A 75 -17.81 -3.24 -17.26
CA GLU A 75 -18.76 -3.92 -18.14
C GLU A 75 -19.28 -5.21 -17.49
N ASP A 76 -20.60 -5.36 -17.46
CA ASP A 76 -21.27 -6.59 -17.06
C ASP A 76 -22.32 -7.00 -18.11
N ALA A 77 -23.17 -7.98 -17.78
CA ALA A 77 -24.22 -8.45 -18.69
C ALA A 77 -25.31 -7.40 -18.99
N THR A 78 -25.43 -6.36 -18.17
CA THR A 78 -26.46 -5.32 -18.26
C THR A 78 -25.98 -4.08 -19.04
N GLY A 79 -24.67 -3.82 -19.06
CA GLY A 79 -24.09 -2.73 -19.83
C GLY A 79 -22.74 -2.27 -19.31
N LYS A 80 -22.45 -0.99 -19.54
CA LYS A 80 -21.20 -0.33 -19.15
C LYS A 80 -21.48 0.83 -18.21
N MET A 81 -20.69 0.92 -17.15
CA MET A 81 -20.71 2.03 -16.21
C MET A 81 -19.34 2.70 -16.17
N ARG A 82 -19.31 4.02 -16.35
CA ARG A 82 -18.07 4.80 -16.24
C ARG A 82 -17.66 4.90 -14.77
N VAL A 83 -16.36 4.85 -14.51
CA VAL A 83 -15.77 5.05 -13.18
C VAL A 83 -14.75 6.18 -13.28
N ASN A 84 -14.94 7.20 -12.43
CA ASN A 84 -13.93 8.22 -12.19
C ASN A 84 -13.16 7.87 -10.91
N PRO A 85 -11.91 7.37 -11.02
CA PRO A 85 -11.16 6.85 -9.88
C PRO A 85 -10.63 7.91 -8.91
N ASP A 86 -10.83 9.21 -9.18
CA ASP A 86 -10.33 10.28 -8.33
C ASP A 86 -10.88 10.20 -6.89
N GLY A 87 -9.97 10.14 -5.92
CA GLY A 87 -10.28 10.00 -4.51
C GLY A 87 -10.71 8.61 -4.05
N ALA A 88 -10.55 7.57 -4.87
CA ALA A 88 -10.80 6.20 -4.48
C ALA A 88 -9.70 5.66 -3.55
N THR A 89 -10.08 4.76 -2.65
CA THR A 89 -9.15 3.80 -2.06
C THR A 89 -8.99 2.63 -3.03
N PHE A 90 -7.74 2.22 -3.27
CA PHE A 90 -7.46 1.13 -4.20
C PHE A 90 -7.05 -0.15 -3.46
N VAL A 91 -7.66 -1.26 -3.84
CA VAL A 91 -7.15 -2.61 -3.56
C VAL A 91 -6.63 -3.16 -4.88
N THR A 92 -5.33 -3.17 -5.01
CA THR A 92 -4.60 -3.47 -6.24
C THR A 92 -4.03 -4.89 -6.22
N GLU A 93 -3.48 -5.31 -7.35
CA GLU A 93 -2.56 -6.45 -7.43
C GLU A 93 -1.13 -5.98 -7.67
N LYS A 94 -0.15 -6.75 -7.20
CA LYS A 94 1.27 -6.46 -7.40
C LYS A 94 1.69 -6.91 -8.80
N ALA A 95 2.03 -5.95 -9.65
CA ALA A 95 2.50 -6.20 -11.01
C ALA A 95 4.02 -6.34 -11.09
N PHE A 96 4.75 -5.68 -10.18
CA PHE A 96 6.21 -5.71 -10.14
C PHE A 96 6.74 -5.73 -8.70
N SER A 97 7.78 -6.52 -8.47
CA SER A 97 8.58 -6.48 -7.26
C SER A 97 9.98 -7.00 -7.56
N HIS A 98 10.98 -6.14 -7.42
CA HIS A 98 12.37 -6.50 -7.65
C HIS A 98 13.27 -5.79 -6.64
N PHE A 99 14.31 -6.49 -6.19
CA PHE A 99 15.31 -5.91 -5.31
C PHE A 99 16.67 -5.95 -5.99
N GLU A 100 17.28 -4.79 -6.15
CA GLU A 100 18.65 -4.66 -6.65
C GLU A 100 19.59 -4.44 -5.47
N PRO A 101 20.47 -5.41 -5.16
CA PRO A 101 21.45 -5.24 -4.10
C PRO A 101 22.56 -4.28 -4.54
N GLY A 102 23.15 -3.60 -3.56
CA GLY A 102 24.34 -2.78 -3.75
C GLY A 102 24.11 -1.29 -3.54
N GLU A 103 25.23 -0.58 -3.47
CA GLU A 103 25.27 0.87 -3.39
C GLU A 103 25.32 1.47 -4.79
N VAL A 104 24.54 2.51 -5.02
CA VAL A 104 24.60 3.26 -6.27
C VAL A 104 25.74 4.26 -6.17
N HIS A 105 26.76 4.05 -6.99
CA HIS A 105 27.88 4.97 -7.11
C HIS A 105 27.55 6.00 -8.21
N GLY A 106 26.83 7.07 -7.85
CA GLY A 106 26.51 8.15 -8.78
C GLY A 106 25.32 9.02 -8.35
N PRO A 107 25.05 10.12 -9.06
CA PRO A 107 23.97 11.05 -8.72
C PRO A 107 22.58 10.54 -9.13
N SER A 108 22.48 9.35 -9.73
CA SER A 108 21.21 8.84 -10.25
C SER A 108 21.12 7.32 -10.20
N LEU A 109 19.94 6.83 -9.86
CA LEU A 109 19.53 5.43 -9.99
C LEU A 109 18.85 5.25 -11.36
N SER A 110 19.20 4.18 -12.09
CA SER A 110 18.52 3.85 -13.34
C SER A 110 18.07 2.39 -13.30
N PHE A 111 16.79 2.16 -13.60
CA PHE A 111 16.21 0.82 -13.65
C PHE A 111 15.25 0.71 -14.83
N GLY A 112 15.57 -0.17 -15.78
CA GLY A 112 14.85 -0.23 -17.05
C GLY A 112 14.83 1.13 -17.76
N GLY A 113 13.64 1.67 -18.02
CA GLY A 113 13.45 2.99 -18.63
C GLY A 113 13.27 4.15 -17.65
N LEU A 114 13.44 3.91 -16.35
CA LEU A 114 13.29 4.90 -15.29
C LEU A 114 14.66 5.42 -14.85
N THR A 115 14.79 6.74 -14.71
CA THR A 115 15.97 7.39 -14.11
C THR A 115 15.53 8.32 -12.99
N ILE A 116 16.11 8.14 -11.81
CA ILE A 116 15.82 8.90 -10.59
C ILE A 116 17.10 9.63 -10.18
N ALA A 117 17.06 10.95 -10.04
CA ALA A 117 18.15 11.70 -9.43
C ALA A 117 18.17 11.45 -7.91
N LEU A 118 19.29 10.94 -7.41
CA LEU A 118 19.51 10.71 -5.98
C LEU A 118 20.11 11.96 -5.38
N SER A 119 19.45 12.54 -4.37
CA SER A 119 20.03 13.62 -3.59
C SER A 119 20.95 13.09 -2.50
N ASN A 120 21.98 13.85 -2.10
CA ASN A 120 22.89 13.44 -1.02
C ASN A 120 22.17 13.14 0.30
N THR A 121 21.01 13.76 0.55
CA THR A 121 20.16 13.48 1.72
C THR A 121 19.60 12.05 1.71
N LEU A 122 19.31 11.50 0.52
CA LEU A 122 18.77 10.15 0.32
C LEU A 122 19.86 9.07 0.21
N LEU A 123 21.14 9.45 0.18
CA LEU A 123 22.28 8.53 0.14
C LEU A 123 22.78 8.14 1.55
N GLY A 124 22.22 8.74 2.60
CA GLY A 124 22.48 8.36 4.00
C GLY A 124 23.69 9.05 4.60
N GLY A 125 23.68 9.19 5.93
CA GLY A 125 24.80 9.75 6.69
C GLY A 125 25.90 8.70 6.95
N ALA A 126 27.01 9.11 7.55
CA ALA A 126 28.17 8.25 7.84
C ALA A 126 27.87 6.99 8.69
N SER A 127 26.68 6.91 9.33
CA SER A 127 26.23 5.78 10.16
C SER A 127 25.28 4.80 9.45
N THR A 128 24.92 5.04 8.19
CA THR A 128 24.00 4.19 7.42
C THR A 128 24.71 3.54 6.24
N ARG A 129 24.55 2.24 6.08
CA ARG A 129 25.03 1.45 4.94
C ARG A 129 23.85 1.06 4.07
N THR A 130 23.87 1.38 2.78
CA THR A 130 22.79 0.98 1.88
C THR A 130 22.95 -0.49 1.50
N LEU A 131 21.87 -1.26 1.61
CA LEU A 131 21.84 -2.67 1.21
C LEU A 131 21.43 -2.83 -0.25
N GLY A 132 20.56 -1.95 -0.73
CA GLY A 132 20.03 -1.98 -2.09
C GLY A 132 18.75 -1.18 -2.22
N TYR A 133 18.08 -1.36 -3.36
CA TYR A 133 16.85 -0.67 -3.72
C TYR A 133 15.76 -1.67 -4.09
N ARG A 134 14.57 -1.48 -3.53
CA ARG A 134 13.37 -2.23 -3.86
C ARG A 134 12.49 -1.41 -4.79
N TYR A 135 12.13 -2.02 -5.91
CA TYR A 135 11.24 -1.48 -6.93
C TYR A 135 9.94 -2.24 -6.87
N GLU A 136 8.84 -1.53 -6.65
CA GLU A 136 7.51 -2.12 -6.56
C GLU A 136 6.52 -1.36 -7.41
N GLU A 137 5.60 -2.09 -8.03
CA GLU A 137 4.48 -1.51 -8.73
C GLU A 137 3.22 -2.33 -8.49
N ASP A 138 2.17 -1.63 -8.11
CA ASP A 138 0.83 -2.18 -7.92
C ASP A 138 -0.14 -1.55 -8.93
N VAL A 139 -1.09 -2.33 -9.47
CA VAL A 139 -1.96 -1.89 -10.57
C VAL A 139 -3.42 -2.26 -10.37
N ILE A 140 -4.29 -1.51 -11.05
CA ILE A 140 -5.64 -1.97 -11.45
C ILE A 140 -5.56 -2.35 -12.93
N PRO A 141 -5.47 -3.65 -13.26
CA PRO A 141 -5.33 -4.11 -14.63
C PRO A 141 -6.65 -3.94 -15.40
N LEU A 142 -6.54 -3.89 -16.73
CA LEU A 142 -7.69 -4.02 -17.61
C LEU A 142 -8.06 -5.49 -17.84
N GLU A 143 -9.26 -5.69 -18.36
CA GLU A 143 -9.82 -6.99 -18.74
C GLU A 143 -10.01 -7.97 -17.56
N LYS A 144 -9.99 -7.46 -16.33
CA LYS A 144 -10.24 -8.24 -15.11
C LYS A 144 -11.54 -7.80 -14.44
N ASN A 145 -12.16 -8.73 -13.71
CA ASN A 145 -13.31 -8.40 -12.88
C ASN A 145 -12.85 -7.55 -11.69
N LEU A 146 -13.49 -6.40 -11.52
CA LEU A 146 -13.28 -5.50 -10.39
C LEU A 146 -14.57 -5.36 -9.59
N TYR A 147 -14.40 -5.05 -8.31
CA TYR A 147 -15.46 -4.57 -7.44
C TYR A 147 -15.27 -3.08 -7.21
N VAL A 148 -16.32 -2.29 -7.47
CA VAL A 148 -16.31 -0.83 -7.27
C VAL A 148 -17.50 -0.43 -6.42
N MET A 149 -17.24 0.32 -5.36
CA MET A 149 -18.24 0.89 -4.45
C MET A 149 -18.03 2.39 -4.41
N GLY A 150 -19.06 3.18 -4.71
CA GLY A 150 -19.00 4.65 -4.72
C GLY A 150 -20.38 5.29 -4.92
N GLU A 151 -20.42 6.53 -5.37
CA GLU A 151 -21.66 7.24 -5.69
C GLU A 151 -21.84 7.31 -7.20
N ALA A 152 -22.94 6.74 -7.71
CA ALA A 152 -23.38 6.95 -9.07
C ALA A 152 -23.96 8.35 -9.19
N SER A 153 -23.32 9.20 -9.99
CA SER A 153 -23.71 10.60 -10.18
C SER A 153 -23.60 11.03 -11.64
N ASP A 154 -24.54 11.85 -12.09
CA ASP A 154 -24.53 12.49 -13.42
C ASP A 154 -24.17 13.98 -13.35
N SER A 155 -23.64 14.43 -12.21
CA SER A 155 -23.29 15.84 -11.93
C SER A 155 -22.23 16.41 -12.90
N GLN A 156 -21.36 15.55 -13.44
CA GLN A 156 -20.31 15.93 -14.40
C GLN A 156 -20.71 15.75 -15.88
N GLY A 157 -22.01 15.59 -16.16
CA GLY A 157 -22.56 15.51 -17.52
C GLY A 157 -22.73 14.09 -18.09
N GLU A 158 -21.99 13.11 -17.57
CA GLU A 158 -22.17 11.68 -17.86
C GLU A 158 -22.35 10.93 -16.54
N LEU A 159 -23.23 9.92 -16.52
CA LEU A 159 -23.41 9.07 -15.34
C LEU A 159 -22.12 8.26 -15.09
N ALA A 160 -21.54 8.43 -13.91
CA ALA A 160 -20.34 7.72 -13.50
C ALA A 160 -20.38 7.37 -12.01
N ILE A 161 -19.71 6.27 -11.65
CA ILE A 161 -19.33 6.05 -10.26
C ILE A 161 -18.16 6.97 -9.95
N GLN A 162 -18.32 7.77 -8.90
CA GLN A 162 -17.33 8.74 -8.46
C GLN A 162 -17.28 8.79 -6.93
N LYS A 163 -16.38 9.62 -6.41
CA LYS A 163 -16.25 9.90 -4.99
C LYS A 163 -17.60 10.37 -4.42
N PRO A 164 -18.12 9.72 -3.36
CA PRO A 164 -19.35 10.16 -2.71
C PRO A 164 -19.26 11.57 -2.14
N SER A 165 -20.39 12.27 -2.19
CA SER A 165 -20.55 13.60 -1.60
C SER A 165 -20.51 13.57 -0.06
N ASP A 166 -21.04 12.50 0.55
CA ASP A 166 -20.94 12.25 2.00
C ASP A 166 -19.65 11.49 2.33
N LYS A 167 -18.81 12.09 3.18
CA LYS A 167 -17.53 11.52 3.63
C LYS A 167 -17.66 10.23 4.46
N LYS A 168 -18.86 9.91 4.95
CA LYS A 168 -19.13 8.64 5.64
C LYS A 168 -19.15 7.45 4.69
N ASN A 169 -19.47 7.71 3.42
CA ASN A 169 -19.53 6.68 2.40
C ASN A 169 -18.14 6.39 1.85
N ARG A 170 -17.83 5.11 1.66
CA ARG A 170 -16.53 4.68 1.15
C ARG A 170 -16.51 4.79 -0.36
N PHE A 171 -15.34 5.14 -0.90
CA PHE A 171 -15.04 4.99 -2.31
C PHE A 171 -13.91 3.97 -2.48
N LEU A 172 -14.22 2.82 -3.08
CA LEU A 172 -13.32 1.69 -3.18
C LEU A 172 -13.32 1.13 -4.60
N ILE A 173 -12.13 0.90 -5.14
CA ILE A 173 -11.90 0.16 -6.39
C ILE A 173 -10.98 -1.02 -6.07
N SER A 174 -11.43 -2.24 -6.33
CA SER A 174 -10.78 -3.45 -5.87
C SER A 174 -10.64 -4.50 -6.97
N VAL A 175 -9.44 -5.08 -7.09
CA VAL A 175 -9.21 -6.32 -7.86
C VAL A 175 -9.71 -7.56 -7.14
N LYS A 176 -9.96 -7.46 -5.83
CA LYS A 176 -10.54 -8.51 -5.01
C LYS A 176 -12.06 -8.46 -5.07
N SER A 177 -12.68 -9.62 -5.01
CA SER A 177 -14.13 -9.72 -4.85
C SER A 177 -14.57 -9.21 -3.47
N GLU A 178 -15.85 -8.91 -3.32
CA GLU A 178 -16.43 -8.52 -2.03
C GLU A 178 -16.20 -9.60 -0.95
N GLU A 179 -16.36 -10.87 -1.32
CA GLU A 179 -16.19 -12.01 -0.44
C GLU A 179 -14.73 -12.15 0.02
N GLU A 180 -13.77 -11.87 -0.87
CA GLU A 180 -12.34 -11.83 -0.54
C GLU A 180 -11.98 -10.66 0.37
N LEU A 181 -12.60 -9.48 0.15
CA LEU A 181 -12.43 -8.32 1.03
C LEU A 181 -12.95 -8.62 2.45
N ILE A 182 -14.11 -9.27 2.57
CA ILE A 182 -14.67 -9.70 3.85
C ILE A 182 -13.75 -10.72 4.54
N ARG A 183 -13.27 -11.74 3.81
CA ARG A 183 -12.39 -12.78 4.36
C ARG A 183 -11.03 -12.23 4.81
N SER A 184 -10.47 -11.28 4.07
CA SER A 184 -9.21 -10.65 4.46
C SER A 184 -9.35 -9.78 5.72
N SER A 185 -10.53 -9.17 5.93
CA SER A 185 -10.82 -8.37 7.12
C SER A 185 -10.95 -9.23 8.39
N THR A 186 -11.46 -10.46 8.29
CA THR A 186 -11.59 -11.37 9.46
C THR A 186 -10.27 -12.00 9.89
N SER A 187 -9.32 -12.20 8.96
CA SER A 187 -8.03 -12.84 9.26
C SER A 187 -7.09 -11.95 10.09
N THR A 188 -7.18 -10.62 9.95
CA THR A 188 -6.47 -9.68 10.82
C THR A 188 -7.10 -9.61 12.22
N MET A 189 -8.41 -9.83 12.31
CA MET A 189 -9.17 -9.79 13.57
C MET A 189 -8.91 -11.03 14.46
N THR A 190 -8.68 -12.20 13.86
CA THR A 190 -8.31 -13.41 14.64
C THR A 190 -6.90 -13.31 15.24
N GLY A 191 -5.94 -12.70 14.54
CA GLY A 191 -4.59 -12.46 15.08
C GLY A 191 -4.57 -11.51 16.28
N LEU A 192 -5.36 -10.43 16.23
CA LEU A 192 -5.54 -9.49 17.35
C LEU A 192 -6.26 -10.13 18.55
N LEU A 193 -7.28 -10.95 18.31
CA LEU A 193 -8.00 -11.65 19.39
C LEU A 193 -7.11 -12.68 20.11
N VAL A 194 -6.38 -13.51 19.36
CA VAL A 194 -5.42 -14.47 19.95
C VAL A 194 -4.28 -13.75 20.66
N GLY A 195 -3.76 -12.66 20.08
CA GLY A 195 -2.76 -11.81 20.72
C GLY A 195 -3.26 -11.22 22.05
N SER A 196 -4.51 -10.74 22.10
CA SER A 196 -5.11 -10.16 23.31
C SER A 196 -5.25 -11.16 24.46
N LEU A 197 -5.57 -12.42 24.16
CA LEU A 197 -5.70 -13.48 25.16
C LEU A 197 -4.34 -13.84 25.77
N ILE A 198 -3.30 -13.92 24.94
CA ILE A 198 -1.92 -14.21 25.38
C ILE A 198 -1.38 -13.05 26.22
N SER A 199 -1.57 -11.80 25.80
CA SER A 199 -1.17 -10.63 26.58
C SER A 199 -1.94 -10.50 27.89
N GLY A 200 -3.23 -10.89 27.91
CA GLY A 200 -4.04 -10.89 29.12
C GLY A 200 -3.53 -11.89 30.16
N ALA A 201 -3.21 -13.11 29.75
CA ALA A 201 -2.66 -14.14 30.64
C ALA A 201 -1.26 -13.76 31.17
N ALA A 202 -0.39 -13.22 30.31
CA ALA A 202 0.93 -12.73 30.71
C ALA A 202 0.83 -11.55 31.69
N GLY A 203 -0.09 -10.61 31.44
CA GLY A 203 -0.34 -9.48 32.34
C GLY A 203 -0.82 -9.91 33.73
N ILE A 204 -1.75 -10.87 33.80
CA ILE A 204 -2.22 -11.43 35.08
C ILE A 204 -1.07 -12.12 35.83
N THR A 205 -0.20 -12.84 35.11
CA THR A 205 0.94 -13.54 35.72
C THR A 205 1.96 -12.56 36.29
N VAL A 206 2.28 -11.48 35.58
CA VAL A 206 3.15 -10.42 36.08
C VAL A 206 2.56 -9.77 37.34
N ILE A 207 1.27 -9.42 37.34
CA ILE A 207 0.60 -8.83 38.51
C ILE A 207 0.68 -9.76 39.73
N VAL A 208 0.42 -11.06 39.54
CA VAL A 208 0.50 -12.05 40.63
C VAL A 208 1.93 -12.19 41.15
N LEU A 209 2.93 -12.23 40.28
CA LEU A 209 4.34 -12.32 40.67
C LEU A 209 4.82 -11.06 41.41
N THR A 210 4.35 -9.88 41.02
CA THR A 210 4.63 -8.61 41.73
C THR A 210 3.93 -8.57 43.09
N LEU A 211 2.69 -9.05 43.20
CA LEU A 211 1.96 -9.11 44.47
C LEU A 211 2.54 -10.15 45.45
N LEU A 212 3.19 -11.20 44.94
CA LEU A 212 3.89 -12.20 45.76
C LEU A 212 5.31 -11.76 46.16
N ASN A 213 5.74 -10.55 45.78
CA ASN A 213 7.04 -9.96 46.12
C ASN A 213 8.24 -10.87 45.76
N ILE A 214 8.14 -11.61 44.64
CA ILE A 214 9.18 -12.53 44.16
C ILE A 214 10.32 -11.77 43.45
N PHE A 215 10.17 -10.46 43.23
CA PHE A 215 11.21 -9.56 42.73
C PHE A 215 11.47 -8.46 43.77
N ASP A 216 12.43 -8.69 44.66
CA ASP A 216 13.09 -7.59 45.38
C ASP A 216 14.13 -6.98 44.42
N PHE A 217 13.97 -5.68 44.14
CA PHE A 217 14.95 -4.84 43.44
C PHE A 217 15.95 -4.25 44.43
#